data_AF-A0A9P6VYM8-F1
#
_entry.id   AF-A0A9P6VYM8-F1
#
_cell.length_a   1.000
_cell.length_b   1.000
_cell.length_c   1.000
_cell.angle_alpha   90.00
_cell.angle_beta   90.00
_cell.angle_gamma   90.00
#
_symmetry.space_group_name_H-M   'P 1'
#
loop_
_entity.id
_entity.type
_entity.pdbx_description
1 polymer ?
#
loop_
_entity_poly.entity_id
_entity_poly.type
_entity_poly.pdbx_seq_one_letter_code
_entity_poly.pdbx_strand_id
1 'polypeptide(L)'
;MVQSPNLPAGYDEDYDEPEEQQQQPDSLALASSSAAAPSTTSNNGNDYGGKGPVSPRIQAAEEEEDGPDTGAAPAAEENGHAVADHQPEQEQEDLSSEQRAGSDGAATSVPVVHPLPARPVVGAAPSSASQLPPNPALAAAAASSLPPRPSSSSSTAAPTPTPTPTPSGSRLPPGMTYNPALHPPKRELPVPDGLPGDRVADVDPEKYWTLRGHLNELCGIGGTSRFPGSQPVSFDLESLKLLEQEDFWVCEKSDGVRVLVLIVATGFGQEVYLVDRKNDVYQVYWLTFPHQDGEEFNHSNTVLDGEFVIDVDPVTGAHIPRLLVFDLLVLDSENVMHRPLEKRYGRLANFVVEPYKKFQKKVPAEVRANQPFEVVLKKQELSYGIEAVFRDHVPKLLHGNDGLIFTSAEAPYTPGTDPKILKWKPPSENSIDFLLQLKFPARTDHPNEPDFLAKPMFMLMMNHGHEGNHYFDIMEVPDDTWEEWKASGEQFDDRVVEVVWDWSRSTWKFMRFRDDKYEGNYKTVVTSIIKSIQHGVEAEQLVAHAGFIRKAWKARQAQRAELAKREAAAERARREGGSGANGAYEQGQQQAVQGSGGYGGAARPLPPPPSHAGGPPPPASAMMGLKR
;
A
#
# COMPACT_ATOMS: atom_id res chain seq x y z
N MET A 1 -10.07 41.85 -5.76
CA MET A 1 -9.36 43.13 -5.88
C MET A 1 -8.99 43.63 -4.49
N VAL A 2 -7.75 43.37 -4.04
CA VAL A 2 -6.92 44.25 -3.19
C VAL A 2 -5.48 43.90 -3.60
N GLN A 3 -4.56 44.87 -3.61
CA GLN A 3 -3.20 44.71 -4.13
C GLN A 3 -2.22 44.25 -3.04
N SER A 4 -1.40 43.24 -3.34
CA SER A 4 -0.19 42.92 -2.54
C SER A 4 0.99 43.81 -2.97
N PRO A 5 1.82 44.32 -2.04
CA PRO A 5 3.02 45.08 -2.39
C PRO A 5 4.21 44.18 -2.76
N ASN A 6 5.13 44.73 -3.55
CA ASN A 6 6.28 44.03 -4.11
C ASN A 6 7.28 43.52 -3.05
N LEU A 7 7.86 42.35 -3.29
CA LEU A 7 9.16 41.94 -2.75
C LEU A 7 10.21 41.99 -3.89
N PRO A 8 11.47 42.37 -3.61
CA PRO A 8 12.51 42.48 -4.62
C PRO A 8 13.08 41.11 -5.04
N ALA A 9 13.46 40.98 -6.31
CA ALA A 9 14.17 39.82 -6.83
C ALA A 9 15.68 39.86 -6.46
N GLY A 10 16.27 38.70 -6.18
CA GLY A 10 17.71 38.59 -5.98
C GLY A 10 18.19 37.17 -5.65
N TYR A 11 18.91 36.60 -6.61
CA TYR A 11 19.85 35.47 -6.52
C TYR A 11 19.34 34.03 -6.68
N ASP A 12 20.24 33.26 -7.28
CA ASP A 12 20.00 32.04 -8.05
C ASP A 12 20.20 30.75 -7.23
N GLU A 13 19.93 29.65 -7.90
CA GLU A 13 20.05 28.26 -7.46
C GLU A 13 21.45 27.91 -6.94
N ASP A 14 21.52 27.09 -5.88
CA ASP A 14 22.47 25.99 -5.81
C ASP A 14 21.86 24.83 -4.99
N TYR A 15 22.25 23.60 -5.36
CA TYR A 15 21.71 22.32 -4.87
C TYR A 15 22.63 21.78 -3.76
N ASP A 16 22.08 21.40 -2.60
CA ASP A 16 22.82 20.63 -1.58
C ASP A 16 22.19 19.23 -1.39
N GLU A 17 22.98 18.20 -1.68
CA GLU A 17 22.71 16.81 -1.29
C GLU A 17 23.11 16.58 0.18
N PRO A 18 22.49 15.63 0.91
CA PRO A 18 22.95 15.26 2.25
C PRO A 18 24.27 14.47 2.21
N GLU A 19 25.20 14.84 3.09
CA GLU A 19 26.60 14.43 3.10
C GLU A 19 26.87 12.92 3.22
N GLU A 20 27.75 12.38 2.37
CA GLU A 20 28.44 11.10 2.61
C GLU A 20 29.59 11.27 3.62
N GLN A 21 29.63 10.44 4.67
CA GLN A 21 30.77 10.36 5.57
C GLN A 21 31.93 9.58 4.92
N GLN A 22 32.89 10.29 4.33
CA GLN A 22 34.13 9.69 3.82
C GLN A 22 35.12 9.40 4.96
N GLN A 23 35.41 8.12 5.20
CA GLN A 23 36.65 7.70 5.87
C GLN A 23 37.76 7.53 4.83
N GLN A 24 38.89 8.22 5.05
CA GLN A 24 40.09 8.11 4.21
C GLN A 24 40.85 6.79 4.49
N PRO A 25 41.42 6.15 3.47
CA PRO A 25 42.57 5.26 3.63
C PRO A 25 43.87 5.95 3.20
N ASP A 26 44.90 5.88 4.06
CA ASP A 26 46.24 6.39 3.77
C ASP A 26 46.90 5.66 2.59
N SER A 27 47.60 6.43 1.75
CA SER A 27 48.36 5.91 0.63
C SER A 27 49.81 5.57 1.02
N LEU A 28 50.27 4.35 0.70
CA LEU A 28 51.70 4.06 0.55
C LEU A 28 51.91 3.09 -0.62
N ALA A 29 52.58 3.59 -1.67
CA ALA A 29 52.93 2.80 -2.84
C ALA A 29 54.30 2.14 -2.67
N LEU A 30 54.45 0.90 -3.16
CA LEU A 30 55.73 0.34 -3.57
C LEU A 30 55.50 -0.68 -4.71
N ALA A 31 56.38 -0.64 -5.71
CA ALA A 31 56.23 -1.39 -6.96
C ALA A 31 56.89 -2.77 -6.90
N SER A 32 56.46 -3.73 -7.74
CA SER A 32 57.26 -4.20 -8.89
C SER A 32 56.76 -5.49 -9.58
N SER A 33 56.94 -5.50 -10.90
CA SER A 33 57.31 -6.63 -11.78
C SER A 33 56.49 -7.95 -11.83
N SER A 34 55.85 -8.12 -13.00
CA SER A 34 56.15 -9.20 -13.99
C SER A 34 55.27 -10.47 -14.10
N ALA A 35 54.93 -10.70 -15.38
CA ALA A 35 55.03 -11.96 -16.12
C ALA A 35 53.82 -12.94 -16.24
N ALA A 36 53.70 -13.39 -17.50
CA ALA A 36 53.17 -14.68 -17.97
C ALA A 36 51.65 -14.93 -17.97
N ALA A 37 51.07 -14.79 -19.17
CA ALA A 37 50.09 -15.78 -19.66
C ALA A 37 50.76 -17.14 -19.85
N PRO A 38 49.98 -18.25 -19.93
CA PRO A 38 49.86 -18.85 -21.26
C PRO A 38 48.46 -19.35 -21.63
N SER A 39 48.35 -19.74 -22.90
CA SER A 39 47.14 -20.12 -23.63
C SER A 39 46.88 -21.63 -23.68
N THR A 40 45.59 -22.02 -23.75
CA THR A 40 45.03 -23.14 -24.54
C THR A 40 45.67 -24.54 -24.49
N THR A 41 44.87 -25.57 -24.17
CA THR A 41 44.59 -26.65 -25.16
C THR A 41 43.34 -27.48 -24.87
N SER A 42 42.71 -27.89 -25.97
CA SER A 42 41.65 -28.89 -26.18
C SER A 42 41.78 -30.22 -25.41
N ASN A 43 40.65 -30.88 -25.12
CA ASN A 43 40.49 -32.27 -25.55
C ASN A 43 39.04 -32.69 -25.85
N ASN A 44 38.86 -33.54 -26.87
CA ASN A 44 37.66 -34.35 -27.11
C ASN A 44 37.55 -35.44 -26.01
N GLY A 45 36.42 -36.10 -25.73
CA GLY A 45 35.08 -36.09 -26.32
C GLY A 45 34.49 -37.51 -26.26
N ASN A 46 33.17 -37.69 -26.17
CA ASN A 46 32.51 -38.89 -26.69
C ASN A 46 31.01 -38.69 -26.93
N ASP A 47 30.53 -39.33 -27.99
CA ASP A 47 29.15 -39.30 -28.51
C ASP A 47 28.29 -40.40 -27.88
N TYR A 48 26.98 -40.19 -27.75
CA TYR A 48 25.94 -41.19 -28.04
C TYR A 48 24.51 -40.61 -27.93
N GLY A 49 23.75 -40.71 -29.02
CA GLY A 49 22.32 -41.05 -28.97
C GLY A 49 21.31 -39.91 -28.75
N GLY A 50 20.90 -39.25 -29.84
CA GLY A 50 19.81 -38.27 -29.79
C GLY A 50 18.40 -38.88 -29.77
N LYS A 51 17.42 -38.06 -29.33
CA LYS A 51 16.02 -38.09 -29.79
C LYS A 51 15.42 -36.69 -29.63
N GLY A 52 14.79 -36.19 -30.68
CA GLY A 52 14.15 -34.87 -30.71
C GLY A 52 12.86 -34.78 -29.88
N PRO A 53 12.33 -33.55 -29.69
CA PRO A 53 11.33 -33.28 -28.66
C PRO A 53 9.91 -33.71 -29.05
N VAL A 54 9.16 -34.22 -28.07
CA VAL A 54 7.72 -34.47 -28.18
C VAL A 54 6.98 -33.37 -27.42
N SER A 55 6.32 -32.48 -28.14
CA SER A 55 5.39 -31.50 -27.55
C SER A 55 4.02 -32.15 -27.27
N PRO A 56 3.47 -32.08 -26.05
CA PRO A 56 2.07 -32.40 -25.83
C PRO A 56 1.19 -31.25 -26.34
N ARG A 57 0.38 -31.54 -27.36
CA ARG A 57 -0.60 -30.62 -27.93
C ARG A 57 -1.85 -30.62 -27.06
N ILE A 58 -2.00 -29.63 -26.18
CA ILE A 58 -3.24 -29.42 -25.44
C ILE A 58 -4.35 -29.06 -26.44
N GLN A 59 -5.40 -29.86 -26.48
CA GLN A 59 -6.62 -29.54 -27.20
C GLN A 59 -7.47 -28.61 -26.33
N ALA A 60 -7.83 -27.44 -26.86
CA ALA A 60 -8.92 -26.65 -26.30
C ALA A 60 -10.24 -27.35 -26.67
N ALA A 61 -11.07 -27.64 -25.68
CA ALA A 61 -12.48 -27.95 -25.89
C ALA A 61 -13.26 -26.64 -25.85
N GLU A 62 -14.05 -26.39 -26.89
CA GLU A 62 -15.09 -25.37 -26.90
C GLU A 62 -16.37 -26.04 -26.40
N GLU A 63 -16.94 -25.56 -25.30
CA GLU A 63 -18.31 -25.86 -24.89
C GLU A 63 -19.03 -24.53 -24.63
N GLU A 64 -19.90 -24.15 -25.55
CA GLU A 64 -21.05 -23.29 -25.26
C GLU A 64 -22.15 -24.19 -24.70
N GLU A 65 -22.83 -23.79 -23.62
CA GLU A 65 -24.29 -23.79 -23.60
C GLU A 65 -24.88 -22.97 -22.43
N ASP A 66 -26.18 -22.73 -22.52
CA ASP A 66 -26.97 -21.77 -21.74
C ASP A 66 -27.14 -22.08 -20.24
N GLY A 67 -27.53 -21.05 -19.48
CA GLY A 67 -28.36 -21.22 -18.27
C GLY A 67 -29.77 -20.65 -18.52
N PRO A 68 -30.60 -20.43 -17.48
CA PRO A 68 -30.50 -20.87 -16.09
C PRO A 68 -31.80 -21.58 -15.61
N ASP A 69 -31.76 -22.31 -14.48
CA ASP A 69 -32.96 -22.41 -13.62
C ASP A 69 -32.66 -22.69 -12.13
N THR A 70 -33.68 -22.39 -11.34
CA THR A 70 -33.92 -22.40 -9.90
C THR A 70 -33.55 -23.64 -9.08
N GLY A 71 -33.30 -23.41 -7.78
CA GLY A 71 -34.24 -23.93 -6.78
C GLY A 71 -33.73 -24.84 -5.65
N ALA A 72 -34.05 -24.41 -4.41
CA ALA A 72 -34.32 -25.21 -3.20
C ALA A 72 -33.16 -25.88 -2.40
N ALA A 73 -33.14 -25.55 -1.10
CA ALA A 73 -32.59 -26.38 -0.02
C ALA A 73 -33.60 -27.50 0.37
N PRO A 74 -33.17 -28.54 1.10
CA PRO A 74 -33.35 -28.57 2.58
C PRO A 74 -32.03 -28.96 3.31
N ALA A 75 -31.74 -28.46 4.53
CA ALA A 75 -32.32 -28.73 5.86
C ALA A 75 -31.68 -29.92 6.60
N ALA A 76 -31.54 -29.75 7.92
CA ALA A 76 -30.72 -30.56 8.83
C ALA A 76 -31.33 -31.92 9.24
N GLU A 77 -30.47 -32.82 9.72
CA GLU A 77 -30.85 -33.81 10.76
C GLU A 77 -29.77 -33.86 11.86
N GLU A 78 -30.22 -33.74 13.12
CA GLU A 78 -29.49 -34.21 14.30
C GLU A 78 -29.61 -35.74 14.38
N ASN A 79 -28.60 -36.42 14.95
CA ASN A 79 -28.80 -37.28 16.14
C ASN A 79 -27.50 -37.92 16.67
N GLY A 80 -27.21 -37.67 17.95
CA GLY A 80 -27.36 -38.71 18.97
C GLY A 80 -26.24 -39.75 19.22
N HIS A 81 -25.65 -39.62 20.42
CA HIS A 81 -25.24 -40.70 21.34
C HIS A 81 -24.17 -41.74 20.94
N ALA A 82 -23.08 -41.78 21.73
CA ALA A 82 -22.75 -42.97 22.55
C ALA A 82 -21.78 -42.60 23.70
N VAL A 83 -21.81 -43.38 24.79
CA VAL A 83 -21.05 -43.18 26.05
C VAL A 83 -20.19 -44.41 26.34
N ALA A 84 -18.93 -44.20 26.73
CA ALA A 84 -18.09 -45.05 27.59
C ALA A 84 -16.81 -44.24 27.89
N ASP A 85 -16.52 -43.76 29.10
CA ASP A 85 -16.40 -44.40 30.42
C ASP A 85 -15.12 -45.26 30.55
N HIS A 86 -14.08 -44.65 31.14
CA HIS A 86 -13.04 -45.30 31.93
C HIS A 86 -12.20 -44.24 32.69
N GLN A 87 -12.24 -44.28 34.02
CA GLN A 87 -11.23 -43.70 34.92
C GLN A 87 -10.32 -44.84 35.47
N PRO A 88 -9.37 -44.59 36.40
CA PRO A 88 -8.06 -44.01 36.12
C PRO A 88 -6.92 -44.84 36.74
N GLU A 89 -5.66 -44.45 36.52
CA GLU A 89 -4.55 -44.85 37.41
C GLU A 89 -3.83 -43.61 37.94
N GLN A 90 -3.48 -43.67 39.23
CA GLN A 90 -2.77 -42.63 39.99
C GLN A 90 -1.41 -43.18 40.44
N GLU A 91 -0.38 -42.35 40.45
CA GLU A 91 0.78 -42.37 41.35
C GLU A 91 1.45 -40.98 41.21
N GLN A 92 1.17 -40.03 42.13
CA GLN A 92 1.97 -39.74 43.33
C GLN A 92 3.48 -39.63 43.07
N GLU A 93 3.99 -38.40 43.00
CA GLU A 93 4.59 -37.66 44.13
C GLU A 93 5.98 -38.18 44.52
N ASP A 94 7.01 -37.35 44.31
CA ASP A 94 7.88 -37.04 45.46
C ASP A 94 8.58 -35.66 45.33
N LEU A 95 8.89 -35.08 46.49
CA LEU A 95 9.52 -33.78 46.69
C LEU A 95 10.87 -33.96 47.41
N SER A 96 11.96 -33.38 46.93
CA SER A 96 13.00 -32.90 47.85
C SER A 96 13.98 -31.89 47.23
N SER A 97 14.10 -30.75 47.91
CA SER A 97 15.19 -29.78 47.80
C SER A 97 16.48 -30.25 48.46
N GLU A 98 17.64 -29.74 48.04
CA GLU A 98 18.67 -29.27 49.00
C GLU A 98 19.64 -28.22 48.41
N GLN A 99 20.42 -27.57 49.27
CA GLN A 99 21.11 -26.28 49.03
C GLN A 99 22.65 -26.35 49.18
N ARG A 100 23.33 -25.21 48.89
CA ARG A 100 24.67 -24.74 49.36
C ARG A 100 25.92 -25.23 48.59
N ALA A 101 27.03 -24.47 48.50
CA ALA A 101 27.30 -23.03 48.70
C ALA A 101 28.75 -22.62 48.29
N GLY A 102 28.99 -21.33 47.99
CA GLY A 102 30.28 -20.61 48.08
C GLY A 102 31.30 -20.78 46.93
N SER A 103 32.25 -19.86 46.68
CA SER A 103 32.46 -18.46 47.14
C SER A 103 33.51 -17.73 46.25
N ASP A 104 33.67 -16.41 46.41
CA ASP A 104 34.77 -15.54 45.91
C ASP A 104 34.83 -15.28 44.37
N GLY A 105 35.27 -14.14 43.80
CA GLY A 105 35.69 -12.81 44.30
C GLY A 105 36.72 -12.17 43.34
N ALA A 106 36.81 -10.85 43.06
CA ALA A 106 35.98 -9.66 43.37
C ALA A 106 36.48 -8.42 42.56
N ALA A 107 35.75 -7.27 42.60
CA ALA A 107 36.16 -5.90 42.16
C ALA A 107 36.35 -5.62 40.63
N THR A 108 36.23 -4.40 40.06
CA THR A 108 35.52 -3.11 40.39
C THR A 108 35.56 -2.22 39.12
N SER A 109 34.46 -1.52 38.76
CA SER A 109 34.46 -0.11 38.28
C SER A 109 33.04 0.33 37.85
N VAL A 110 32.78 1.64 37.87
CA VAL A 110 31.47 2.28 37.66
C VAL A 110 31.63 3.44 36.69
N PRO A 111 30.60 3.76 35.87
CA PRO A 111 30.25 5.16 35.67
C PRO A 111 28.77 5.48 35.97
N VAL A 112 28.59 6.72 36.42
CA VAL A 112 27.40 7.36 36.98
C VAL A 112 26.25 7.51 35.98
N VAL A 113 25.01 7.34 36.46
CA VAL A 113 23.77 7.80 35.81
C VAL A 113 23.07 8.81 36.72
N HIS A 114 22.58 9.91 36.15
CA HIS A 114 21.85 10.97 36.88
C HIS A 114 20.37 10.59 37.11
N PRO A 115 19.82 10.75 38.32
CA PRO A 115 18.39 10.53 38.59
C PRO A 115 17.53 11.80 38.44
N LEU A 116 16.27 11.61 38.02
CA LEU A 116 15.22 12.64 37.95
C LEU A 116 14.66 12.98 39.35
N PRO A 117 14.18 14.22 39.60
CA PRO A 117 13.63 14.61 40.89
C PRO A 117 12.15 14.21 41.09
N ALA A 118 11.81 13.80 42.31
CA ALA A 118 10.46 13.37 42.69
C ALA A 118 9.55 14.52 43.19
N ARG A 119 8.23 14.32 43.08
CA ARG A 119 7.19 15.18 43.67
C ARG A 119 7.17 15.10 45.20
N PRO A 120 6.94 16.20 45.93
CA PRO A 120 6.70 16.16 47.38
C PRO A 120 5.25 15.82 47.74
N VAL A 121 5.09 14.99 48.76
CA VAL A 121 3.82 14.75 49.48
C VAL A 121 3.89 15.47 50.83
N VAL A 122 2.84 16.20 51.21
CA VAL A 122 2.68 16.79 52.55
C VAL A 122 1.28 16.49 53.06
N GLY A 123 1.14 16.11 54.33
CA GLY A 123 -0.06 15.44 54.85
C GLY A 123 -0.89 16.20 55.88
N ALA A 124 -2.13 15.70 56.02
CA ALA A 124 -2.95 15.55 57.23
C ALA A 124 -3.26 16.74 58.19
N ALA A 125 -4.53 17.19 58.10
CA ALA A 125 -5.50 17.34 59.22
C ALA A 125 -5.32 18.50 60.24
N PRO A 126 -6.36 18.90 61.04
CA PRO A 126 -7.66 18.24 61.25
C PRO A 126 -8.96 19.10 61.29
N SER A 127 -10.09 18.40 61.06
CA SER A 127 -11.44 18.54 61.66
C SER A 127 -12.10 19.90 61.99
N SER A 128 -13.31 20.12 61.46
CA SER A 128 -14.51 20.51 62.25
C SER A 128 -15.80 20.14 61.50
N ALA A 129 -16.95 20.06 62.20
CA ALA A 129 -18.17 19.38 61.71
C ALA A 129 -19.46 20.22 61.84
N SER A 130 -20.40 20.05 60.91
CA SER A 130 -21.87 20.19 61.08
C SER A 130 -22.58 19.71 59.79
N GLN A 131 -23.30 18.59 59.83
CA GLN A 131 -24.75 18.47 60.08
C GLN A 131 -25.65 18.86 58.88
N LEU A 132 -26.19 17.81 58.23
CA LEU A 132 -27.43 17.84 57.43
C LEU A 132 -28.65 18.11 58.32
N PRO A 133 -29.80 18.52 57.75
CA PRO A 133 -30.95 17.59 57.74
C PRO A 133 -31.70 17.65 56.37
N PRO A 134 -32.95 17.15 56.16
CA PRO A 134 -33.11 16.00 55.26
C PRO A 134 -34.08 16.21 54.08
N ASN A 135 -34.07 15.24 53.18
CA ASN A 135 -35.04 15.03 52.10
C ASN A 135 -36.46 14.77 52.67
N PRO A 136 -37.55 15.05 51.92
CA PRO A 136 -38.37 13.90 51.51
C PRO A 136 -38.89 13.94 50.05
N ALA A 137 -39.09 12.74 49.51
CA ALA A 137 -39.56 12.47 48.16
C ALA A 137 -41.10 12.48 48.01
N LEU A 138 -41.55 12.53 46.74
CA LEU A 138 -42.74 11.91 46.11
C LEU A 138 -42.73 12.42 44.65
N ALA A 139 -42.89 11.71 43.53
CA ALA A 139 -43.50 10.44 43.12
C ALA A 139 -44.45 10.72 41.93
N ALA A 140 -44.23 10.01 40.82
CA ALA A 140 -45.15 9.64 39.73
C ALA A 140 -46.36 10.52 39.33
N ALA A 141 -46.49 10.82 38.03
CA ALA A 141 -47.72 10.57 37.24
C ALA A 141 -47.47 10.70 35.72
N ALA A 142 -48.25 9.97 34.92
CA ALA A 142 -48.28 10.09 33.46
C ALA A 142 -49.67 10.54 32.95
N ALA A 143 -49.70 11.45 31.97
CA ALA A 143 -50.80 11.73 31.04
C ALA A 143 -50.23 12.68 29.95
N SER A 144 -50.28 12.41 28.65
CA SER A 144 -51.46 12.26 27.76
C SER A 144 -52.26 13.56 27.58
N SER A 145 -51.97 14.29 26.49
CA SER A 145 -52.88 15.31 25.92
C SER A 145 -52.53 15.63 24.46
N LEU A 146 -53.37 15.18 23.52
CA LEU A 146 -53.37 15.58 22.11
C LEU A 146 -54.12 16.93 21.92
N PRO A 147 -53.69 17.81 21.01
CA PRO A 147 -54.53 18.85 20.42
C PRO A 147 -55.17 18.40 19.08
N PRO A 148 -56.24 19.07 18.60
CA PRO A 148 -57.15 18.52 17.60
C PRO A 148 -56.77 18.79 16.13
N ARG A 149 -57.29 17.94 15.23
CA ARG A 149 -57.34 18.20 13.78
C ARG A 149 -58.37 19.27 13.41
N PRO A 150 -58.09 20.11 12.41
CA PRO A 150 -59.08 20.57 11.44
C PRO A 150 -58.93 19.81 10.10
N SER A 151 -60.03 19.66 9.39
CA SER A 151 -60.11 19.00 8.08
C SER A 151 -60.20 20.02 6.94
N SER A 152 -59.33 19.90 5.93
CA SER A 152 -59.61 20.43 4.58
C SER A 152 -58.77 19.72 3.53
N SER A 153 -59.41 19.31 2.44
CA SER A 153 -58.80 18.66 1.28
C SER A 153 -58.16 19.67 0.32
N SER A 154 -56.89 19.46 -0.04
CA SER A 154 -56.30 20.03 -1.26
C SER A 154 -55.20 19.11 -1.78
N SER A 155 -55.24 18.78 -3.07
CA SER A 155 -54.21 17.99 -3.74
C SER A 155 -52.95 18.82 -3.97
N THR A 156 -51.80 18.33 -3.50
CA THR A 156 -50.47 18.84 -3.87
C THR A 156 -49.53 17.68 -4.12
N ALA A 157 -48.64 17.86 -5.09
CA ALA A 157 -47.73 16.82 -5.58
C ALA A 157 -46.79 16.30 -4.48
N ALA A 158 -46.26 15.08 -4.68
CA ALA A 158 -45.24 14.51 -3.81
C ALA A 158 -44.04 15.46 -3.68
N PRO A 159 -43.49 15.67 -2.48
CA PRO A 159 -42.31 16.50 -2.31
C PRO A 159 -41.12 15.83 -3.01
N THR A 160 -40.49 16.56 -3.94
CA THR A 160 -39.14 16.24 -4.40
C THR A 160 -38.25 16.09 -3.17
N PRO A 161 -37.39 15.05 -3.05
CA PRO A 161 -36.48 14.96 -1.92
C PRO A 161 -35.61 16.22 -1.90
N THR A 162 -35.68 16.98 -0.79
CA THR A 162 -34.76 18.09 -0.53
C THR A 162 -33.34 17.55 -0.62
N PRO A 163 -32.44 18.22 -1.36
CA PRO A 163 -31.04 17.81 -1.39
C PRO A 163 -30.51 17.86 0.05
N THR A 164 -30.01 16.73 0.54
CA THR A 164 -29.25 16.68 1.78
C THR A 164 -28.16 17.74 1.69
N PRO A 165 -28.00 18.62 2.70
CA PRO A 165 -26.94 19.64 2.63
C PRO A 165 -25.60 18.94 2.47
N THR A 166 -24.85 19.36 1.45
CA THR A 166 -23.45 19.00 1.24
C THR A 166 -22.72 19.15 2.58
N PRO A 167 -22.05 18.12 3.12
CA PRO A 167 -21.28 18.29 4.34
C PRO A 167 -20.19 19.33 4.10
N SER A 168 -19.96 20.15 5.14
CA SER A 168 -19.05 21.32 5.18
C SER A 168 -17.75 21.20 4.36
N GLY A 169 -17.18 20.01 4.27
CA GLY A 169 -15.84 19.76 3.75
C GLY A 169 -15.69 19.37 2.28
N SER A 170 -16.73 19.22 1.44
CA SER A 170 -16.53 18.75 0.05
C SER A 170 -16.60 19.82 -1.04
N ARG A 171 -15.60 19.88 -1.93
CA ARG A 171 -15.56 20.84 -3.07
C ARG A 171 -16.05 20.22 -4.37
N LEU A 172 -17.37 20.13 -4.52
CA LEU A 172 -17.97 19.59 -5.74
C LEU A 172 -18.07 20.63 -6.88
N PRO A 173 -17.82 20.24 -8.15
CA PRO A 173 -18.04 21.10 -9.30
C PRO A 173 -19.51 21.56 -9.46
N PRO A 174 -19.77 22.71 -10.11
CA PRO A 174 -21.13 23.17 -10.38
C PRO A 174 -21.97 22.11 -11.12
N GLY A 175 -23.15 21.81 -10.58
CA GLY A 175 -24.06 20.79 -11.13
C GLY A 175 -23.87 19.37 -10.55
N MET A 176 -22.89 19.16 -9.67
CA MET A 176 -22.69 17.92 -8.92
C MET A 176 -23.16 18.09 -7.47
N THR A 177 -23.86 17.09 -6.94
CA THR A 177 -24.40 17.07 -5.57
C THR A 177 -23.76 15.96 -4.76
N TYR A 178 -23.57 16.18 -3.46
CA TYR A 178 -23.03 15.19 -2.53
C TYR A 178 -23.87 13.91 -2.53
N ASN A 179 -23.19 12.76 -2.48
CA ASN A 179 -23.82 11.45 -2.45
C ASN A 179 -23.40 10.68 -1.18
N PRO A 180 -24.22 10.66 -0.12
CA PRO A 180 -23.90 9.95 1.12
C PRO A 180 -23.53 8.47 0.95
N ALA A 181 -23.98 7.81 -0.14
CA ALA A 181 -23.63 6.42 -0.42
C ALA A 181 -22.18 6.21 -0.91
N LEU A 182 -21.42 7.28 -1.17
CA LEU A 182 -19.99 7.23 -1.48
C LEU A 182 -19.10 7.54 -0.27
N HIS A 183 -19.72 7.99 0.83
CA HIS A 183 -19.06 8.41 2.06
C HIS A 183 -19.65 7.63 3.25
N PRO A 184 -19.44 6.29 3.30
CA PRO A 184 -19.95 5.48 4.40
C PRO A 184 -19.42 5.99 5.75
N PRO A 185 -20.22 5.94 6.83
CA PRO A 185 -19.78 6.41 8.14
C PRO A 185 -18.49 5.69 8.57
N LYS A 186 -17.44 6.48 8.84
CA LYS A 186 -16.19 5.94 9.38
C LYS A 186 -16.46 5.26 10.72
N ARG A 187 -16.03 4.01 10.82
CA ARG A 187 -15.93 3.29 12.09
C ARG A 187 -14.52 3.50 12.61
N GLU A 188 -14.38 3.88 13.88
CA GLU A 188 -13.10 3.82 14.56
C GLU A 188 -12.77 2.34 14.79
N LEU A 189 -11.87 1.82 13.96
CA LEU A 189 -11.41 0.43 13.97
C LEU A 189 -9.91 0.42 14.29
N PRO A 190 -9.41 -0.60 15.02
CA PRO A 190 -8.02 -0.67 15.43
C PRO A 190 -7.08 -0.84 14.24
N VAL A 191 -6.02 -0.05 14.23
CA VAL A 191 -4.83 -0.25 13.38
C VAL A 191 -3.82 -1.07 14.21
N PRO A 192 -3.02 -1.99 13.63
CA PRO A 192 -2.04 -2.75 14.40
C PRO A 192 -0.99 -1.85 15.07
N ASP A 193 -0.84 -1.94 16.40
CA ASP A 193 0.21 -1.23 17.17
C ASP A 193 1.64 -1.72 16.85
N GLY A 194 1.76 -2.91 16.25
CA GLY A 194 3.02 -3.54 15.87
C GLY A 194 2.80 -4.75 14.98
N LEU A 195 3.91 -5.33 14.50
CA LEU A 195 3.89 -6.56 13.72
C LEU A 195 4.04 -7.79 14.62
N PRO A 196 3.40 -8.92 14.27
CA PRO A 196 3.57 -10.18 14.99
C PRO A 196 4.95 -10.78 14.76
N GLY A 197 5.47 -11.46 15.77
CA GLY A 197 6.78 -12.13 15.72
C GLY A 197 7.92 -11.32 16.33
N ASP A 198 9.09 -11.96 16.44
CA ASP A 198 10.26 -11.36 17.07
C ASP A 198 11.02 -10.48 16.07
N ARG A 199 11.39 -9.26 16.47
CA ARG A 199 12.21 -8.37 15.65
C ARG A 199 13.63 -8.95 15.54
N VAL A 200 14.01 -9.38 14.34
CA VAL A 200 15.24 -10.17 14.10
C VAL A 200 16.49 -9.39 14.51
N ALA A 201 16.51 -8.06 14.35
CA ALA A 201 17.62 -7.21 14.79
C ALA A 201 17.93 -7.30 16.30
N ASP A 202 16.94 -7.64 17.13
CA ASP A 202 17.08 -7.71 18.59
C ASP A 202 17.48 -9.11 19.08
N VAL A 203 17.30 -10.14 18.23
CA VAL A 203 17.55 -11.56 18.55
C VAL A 203 18.81 -12.10 17.84
N ASP A 204 18.97 -11.78 16.55
CA ASP A 204 20.06 -12.23 15.69
C ASP A 204 20.46 -11.12 14.69
N PRO A 205 21.39 -10.23 15.09
CA PRO A 205 21.83 -9.12 14.24
C PRO A 205 22.53 -9.57 12.94
N GLU A 206 23.16 -10.75 12.90
CA GLU A 206 23.81 -11.25 11.68
C GLU A 206 22.75 -11.68 10.67
N LYS A 207 21.80 -12.53 11.11
CA LYS A 207 20.64 -12.96 10.32
C LYS A 207 19.82 -11.78 9.81
N TYR A 208 19.65 -10.72 10.60
CA TYR A 208 18.98 -9.49 10.15
C TYR A 208 19.62 -8.89 8.89
N TRP A 209 20.96 -8.74 8.86
CA TRP A 209 21.65 -8.21 7.68
C TRP A 209 21.65 -9.19 6.52
N THR A 210 21.79 -10.50 6.77
CA THR A 210 21.69 -11.54 5.75
C THR A 210 20.32 -11.54 5.07
N LEU A 211 19.22 -11.46 5.83
CA LEU A 211 17.86 -11.42 5.29
C LEU A 211 17.61 -10.14 4.46
N ARG A 212 18.12 -8.99 4.90
CA ARG A 212 18.06 -7.73 4.13
C ARG A 212 18.83 -7.82 2.81
N GLY A 213 20.03 -8.39 2.82
CA GLY A 213 20.83 -8.64 1.62
C GLY A 213 20.10 -9.57 0.64
N HIS A 214 19.65 -10.72 1.14
CA HIS A 214 18.93 -11.73 0.36
C HIS A 214 17.64 -11.20 -0.27
N LEU A 215 16.82 -10.46 0.50
CA LEU A 215 15.62 -9.80 -0.03
C LEU A 215 15.96 -8.88 -1.21
N ASN A 216 17.02 -8.08 -1.08
CA ASN A 216 17.44 -7.12 -2.10
C ASN A 216 18.05 -7.80 -3.33
N GLU A 217 18.79 -8.91 -3.16
CA GLU A 217 19.25 -9.77 -4.26
C GLU A 217 18.08 -10.38 -5.03
N LEU A 218 17.11 -11.00 -4.33
CA LEU A 218 15.89 -11.56 -4.93
C LEU A 218 15.08 -10.49 -5.69
N CYS A 219 15.00 -9.28 -5.16
CA CYS A 219 14.30 -8.15 -5.80
C CYS A 219 15.12 -7.43 -6.89
N GLY A 220 16.34 -7.88 -7.20
CA GLY A 220 17.19 -7.27 -8.24
C GLY A 220 17.78 -5.89 -7.88
N ILE A 221 17.79 -5.53 -6.60
CA ILE A 221 18.38 -4.29 -6.05
C ILE A 221 19.53 -4.57 -5.07
N GLY A 222 20.24 -5.69 -5.29
CA GLY A 222 21.38 -6.13 -4.50
C GLY A 222 22.48 -5.07 -4.38
N GLY A 223 23.21 -5.08 -3.27
CA GLY A 223 24.20 -4.04 -2.94
C GLY A 223 23.60 -2.72 -2.42
N THR A 224 22.27 -2.57 -2.39
CA THR A 224 21.59 -1.44 -1.74
C THR A 224 21.04 -1.84 -0.36
N SER A 225 20.85 -0.86 0.53
CA SER A 225 20.18 -1.02 1.83
C SER A 225 18.68 -0.63 1.79
N ARG A 226 18.16 -0.29 0.61
CA ARG A 226 16.82 0.29 0.40
C ARG A 226 15.72 -0.77 0.54
N PHE A 227 14.54 -0.33 0.95
CA PHE A 227 13.32 -1.15 0.95
C PHE A 227 12.83 -1.39 -0.50
N PRO A 228 12.65 -2.64 -0.95
CA PRO A 228 12.23 -2.94 -2.31
C PRO A 228 10.75 -2.66 -2.59
N GLY A 229 9.96 -2.33 -1.55
CA GLY A 229 8.54 -2.03 -1.72
C GLY A 229 8.28 -0.75 -2.52
N SER A 230 7.41 -0.83 -3.53
CA SER A 230 6.93 0.30 -4.33
C SER A 230 6.23 1.35 -3.45
N GLN A 231 6.17 2.61 -3.85
CA GLN A 231 5.59 3.69 -3.03
C GLN A 231 4.62 4.52 -3.87
N PRO A 232 3.31 4.55 -3.53
CA PRO A 232 2.30 5.18 -4.37
C PRO A 232 2.36 6.71 -4.32
N VAL A 233 2.15 7.35 -5.46
CA VAL A 233 2.00 8.81 -5.58
C VAL A 233 0.56 9.26 -5.28
N SER A 234 0.35 10.51 -4.89
CA SER A 234 -1.01 11.02 -4.60
C SER A 234 -1.82 11.20 -5.89
N PHE A 235 -3.09 10.80 -5.85
CA PHE A 235 -4.04 10.97 -6.95
C PHE A 235 -4.50 12.43 -7.08
N ASP A 236 -4.64 12.90 -8.32
CA ASP A 236 -5.01 14.27 -8.67
C ASP A 236 -5.90 14.34 -9.93
N LEU A 237 -6.11 15.55 -10.48
CA LEU A 237 -6.88 15.74 -11.71
C LEU A 237 -6.20 15.18 -12.97
N GLU A 238 -4.88 15.03 -13.01
CA GLU A 238 -4.18 14.44 -14.16
C GLU A 238 -4.27 12.92 -14.15
N SER A 239 -4.29 12.32 -12.96
CA SER A 239 -4.52 10.90 -12.70
C SER A 239 -5.79 10.37 -13.38
N LEU A 240 -6.86 11.16 -13.45
CA LEU A 240 -8.09 10.80 -14.19
C LEU A 240 -7.82 10.55 -15.68
N LYS A 241 -6.95 11.34 -16.32
CA LYS A 241 -6.54 11.16 -17.72
C LYS A 241 -5.66 9.92 -17.89
N LEU A 242 -4.82 9.61 -16.89
CA LEU A 242 -3.99 8.40 -16.90
C LEU A 242 -4.86 7.13 -16.86
N LEU A 243 -5.90 7.09 -16.02
CA LEU A 243 -6.89 6.01 -16.01
C LEU A 243 -7.66 5.89 -17.35
N GLU A 244 -7.89 7.00 -18.05
CA GLU A 244 -8.44 6.98 -19.41
C GLU A 244 -7.44 6.49 -20.47
N GLN A 245 -6.13 6.52 -20.22
CA GLN A 245 -5.10 6.17 -21.22
C GLN A 245 -4.58 4.74 -21.09
N GLU A 246 -4.50 4.22 -19.86
CA GLU A 246 -3.90 2.92 -19.53
C GLU A 246 -4.86 2.02 -18.76
N ASP A 247 -4.62 0.71 -18.75
CA ASP A 247 -5.43 -0.21 -17.95
C ASP A 247 -4.92 -0.22 -16.50
N PHE A 248 -5.82 0.11 -15.59
CA PHE A 248 -5.59 0.11 -14.14
C PHE A 248 -6.62 -0.79 -13.46
N TRP A 249 -6.22 -1.34 -12.33
CA TRP A 249 -7.11 -1.94 -11.33
C TRP A 249 -7.30 -0.97 -10.16
N VAL A 250 -8.34 -1.18 -9.37
CA VAL A 250 -8.67 -0.40 -8.17
C VAL A 250 -9.08 -1.33 -7.03
N CYS A 251 -8.61 -1.02 -5.83
CA CYS A 251 -9.09 -1.62 -4.59
C CYS A 251 -9.24 -0.55 -3.51
N GLU A 252 -9.89 -0.94 -2.41
CA GLU A 252 -9.95 -0.11 -1.21
C GLU A 252 -8.53 0.09 -0.62
N LYS A 253 -8.25 1.27 -0.05
CA LYS A 253 -7.01 1.49 0.71
C LYS A 253 -7.25 1.17 2.19
N SER A 254 -6.71 0.04 2.65
CA SER A 254 -6.84 -0.38 4.04
C SER A 254 -6.03 0.55 4.95
N ASP A 255 -6.49 0.66 6.19
CA ASP A 255 -5.78 1.32 7.28
C ASP A 255 -5.08 0.24 8.11
N GLY A 256 -3.76 0.12 7.94
CA GLY A 256 -2.96 -1.01 8.40
C GLY A 256 -1.46 -0.74 8.36
N VAL A 257 -0.68 -1.81 8.50
CA VAL A 257 0.79 -1.77 8.42
C VAL A 257 1.26 -2.53 7.17
N ARG A 258 1.72 -1.82 6.15
CA ARG A 258 2.27 -2.43 4.95
C ARG A 258 3.57 -3.18 5.23
N VAL A 259 3.63 -4.39 4.71
CA VAL A 259 4.75 -5.32 4.86
C VAL A 259 5.03 -6.05 3.55
N LEU A 260 6.32 -6.30 3.28
CA LEU A 260 6.70 -7.39 2.40
C LEU A 260 6.75 -8.68 3.21
N VAL A 261 6.38 -9.80 2.60
CA VAL A 261 6.57 -11.14 3.18
C VAL A 261 7.76 -11.77 2.50
N LEU A 262 8.78 -12.17 3.26
CA LEU A 262 9.89 -12.98 2.77
C LEU A 262 9.75 -14.40 3.30
N ILE A 263 9.62 -15.37 2.39
CA ILE A 263 9.52 -16.80 2.70
C ILE A 263 10.82 -17.47 2.24
N VAL A 264 11.49 -18.21 3.13
CA VAL A 264 12.76 -18.90 2.84
C VAL A 264 12.76 -20.31 3.39
N ALA A 265 13.34 -21.26 2.66
CA ALA A 265 13.65 -22.58 3.19
C ALA A 265 15.05 -22.62 3.81
N THR A 266 15.15 -23.15 5.03
CA THR A 266 16.39 -23.38 5.76
C THR A 266 16.61 -24.89 5.98
N GLY A 267 17.77 -25.27 6.55
CA GLY A 267 18.01 -26.64 6.99
C GLY A 267 17.05 -27.17 8.06
N PHE A 268 16.25 -26.29 8.69
CA PHE A 268 15.27 -26.63 9.72
C PHE A 268 13.81 -26.54 9.25
N GLY A 269 13.58 -26.21 7.97
CA GLY A 269 12.25 -26.02 7.38
C GLY A 269 12.04 -24.60 6.86
N GLN A 270 10.78 -24.27 6.53
CA GLN A 270 10.41 -22.93 6.05
C GLN A 270 10.36 -21.92 7.20
N GLU A 271 10.98 -20.76 7.02
CA GLU A 271 10.83 -19.59 7.88
C GLU A 271 10.09 -18.48 7.10
N VAL A 272 9.28 -17.71 7.82
CA VAL A 272 8.51 -16.58 7.26
C VAL A 272 8.88 -15.31 7.99
N TYR A 273 9.08 -14.23 7.24
CA TYR A 273 9.41 -12.92 7.76
C TYR A 273 8.45 -11.85 7.23
N LEU A 274 8.08 -10.91 8.10
CA LEU A 274 7.49 -9.64 7.67
C LEU A 274 8.57 -8.57 7.67
N VAL A 275 8.61 -7.76 6.61
CA VAL A 275 9.56 -6.66 6.44
C VAL A 275 8.78 -5.37 6.29
N ASP A 276 8.91 -4.48 7.26
CA ASP A 276 8.16 -3.22 7.30
C ASP A 276 8.76 -2.15 6.37
N ARG A 277 8.08 -1.00 6.27
CA ARG A 277 8.54 0.13 5.44
C ARG A 277 9.85 0.79 5.93
N LYS A 278 10.25 0.60 7.19
CA LYS A 278 11.55 1.02 7.72
C LYS A 278 12.66 0.01 7.39
N ASN A 279 12.30 -1.10 6.74
CA ASN A 279 13.15 -2.24 6.43
C ASN A 279 13.61 -3.01 7.67
N ASP A 280 12.82 -2.95 8.75
CA ASP A 280 12.94 -3.85 9.90
C ASP A 280 12.25 -5.18 9.61
N VAL A 281 12.82 -6.25 10.15
CA VAL A 281 12.50 -7.65 9.82
C VAL A 281 11.99 -8.35 11.08
N TYR A 282 10.86 -9.04 10.98
CA TYR A 282 10.17 -9.72 12.07
C TYR A 282 9.96 -11.19 11.71
N GLN A 283 10.43 -12.13 12.55
CA GLN A 283 10.28 -13.57 12.32
C GLN A 283 8.92 -14.06 12.80
N VAL A 284 8.14 -14.63 11.88
CA VAL A 284 6.78 -15.13 12.15
C VAL A 284 6.78 -16.65 12.28
N TYR A 285 6.29 -17.14 13.41
CA TYR A 285 6.20 -18.57 13.73
C TYR A 285 4.82 -19.14 13.41
N TRP A 286 4.71 -20.47 13.39
CA TRP A 286 3.47 -21.25 13.19
C TRP A 286 2.75 -21.03 11.85
N LEU A 287 3.36 -20.31 10.92
CA LEU A 287 2.84 -20.03 9.59
C LEU A 287 3.62 -20.82 8.53
N THR A 288 2.92 -21.35 7.53
CA THR A 288 3.54 -22.14 6.45
C THR A 288 2.81 -21.88 5.13
N PHE A 289 3.58 -21.80 4.05
CA PHE A 289 3.16 -21.61 2.67
C PHE A 289 3.55 -22.84 1.83
N PRO A 290 2.65 -23.82 1.68
CA PRO A 290 2.88 -24.99 0.83
C PRO A 290 2.94 -24.60 -0.64
N HIS A 291 3.74 -25.35 -1.40
CA HIS A 291 3.89 -25.19 -2.85
C HIS A 291 2.72 -25.84 -3.59
N GLN A 292 2.40 -25.39 -4.81
CA GLN A 292 1.27 -25.94 -5.57
C GLN A 292 1.43 -27.40 -6.01
N ASP A 293 2.66 -27.93 -6.01
CA ASP A 293 2.96 -29.29 -6.48
C ASP A 293 2.64 -30.38 -5.43
N GLY A 294 2.48 -30.03 -4.16
CA GLY A 294 2.20 -30.99 -3.07
C GLY A 294 2.34 -30.36 -1.68
N GLU A 295 1.67 -30.93 -0.67
CA GLU A 295 1.71 -30.43 0.73
C GLU A 295 2.99 -30.83 1.47
N GLU A 296 3.74 -31.79 0.90
CA GLU A 296 5.10 -32.15 1.27
C GLU A 296 6.15 -31.14 0.78
N PHE A 297 5.77 -30.23 -0.13
CA PHE A 297 6.62 -29.18 -0.67
C PHE A 297 6.21 -27.82 -0.11
N ASN A 298 7.19 -26.98 0.19
CA ASN A 298 7.00 -25.63 0.73
C ASN A 298 7.71 -24.62 -0.17
N HIS A 299 7.13 -23.44 -0.33
CA HIS A 299 7.79 -22.34 -1.04
C HIS A 299 9.12 -21.97 -0.38
N SER A 300 10.06 -21.50 -1.21
CA SER A 300 11.29 -20.86 -0.76
C SER A 300 11.50 -19.57 -1.55
N ASN A 301 12.43 -18.70 -1.13
CA ASN A 301 12.85 -17.49 -1.82
C ASN A 301 11.71 -16.73 -2.52
N THR A 302 10.61 -16.54 -1.80
CA THR A 302 9.35 -15.99 -2.32
C THR A 302 9.06 -14.69 -1.59
N VAL A 303 8.69 -13.65 -2.35
CA VAL A 303 8.49 -12.28 -1.85
C VAL A 303 7.12 -11.77 -2.26
N LEU A 304 6.26 -11.53 -1.27
CA LEU A 304 4.90 -11.01 -1.43
C LEU A 304 4.84 -9.54 -0.96
N ASP A 305 3.89 -8.76 -1.47
CA ASP A 305 3.55 -7.42 -0.94
C ASP A 305 2.12 -7.43 -0.41
N GLY A 306 1.92 -6.86 0.80
CA GLY A 306 0.66 -6.96 1.52
C GLY A 306 0.49 -5.93 2.63
N GLU A 307 -0.73 -5.86 3.15
CA GLU A 307 -1.11 -4.98 4.25
C GLU A 307 -1.52 -5.84 5.46
N PHE A 308 -0.90 -5.63 6.62
CA PHE A 308 -1.31 -6.26 7.87
C PHE A 308 -2.41 -5.40 8.52
N VAL A 309 -3.56 -6.00 8.82
CA VAL A 309 -4.76 -5.32 9.35
C VAL A 309 -5.38 -6.10 10.51
N ILE A 310 -6.13 -5.41 11.37
CA ILE A 310 -7.01 -6.04 12.35
C ILE A 310 -8.46 -5.90 11.86
N ASP A 311 -9.09 -7.01 11.51
CA ASP A 311 -10.54 -7.08 11.34
C ASP A 311 -11.21 -7.09 12.73
N VAL A 312 -12.38 -6.47 12.86
CA VAL A 312 -13.24 -6.60 14.04
C VAL A 312 -14.53 -7.33 13.65
N ASP A 313 -14.78 -8.46 14.29
CA ASP A 313 -16.06 -9.19 14.15
C ASP A 313 -17.22 -8.30 14.65
N PRO A 314 -18.23 -8.00 13.81
CA PRO A 314 -19.29 -7.06 14.14
C PRO A 314 -20.34 -7.62 15.12
N VAL A 315 -20.28 -8.92 15.44
CA VAL A 315 -21.18 -9.61 16.37
C VAL A 315 -20.48 -9.87 17.70
N THR A 316 -19.23 -10.35 17.68
CA THR A 316 -18.50 -10.74 18.89
C THR A 316 -17.54 -9.67 19.40
N GLY A 317 -17.17 -8.69 18.57
CA GLY A 317 -16.12 -7.72 18.87
C GLY A 317 -14.70 -8.31 18.85
N ALA A 318 -14.53 -9.58 18.42
CA ALA A 318 -13.24 -10.23 18.36
C ALA A 318 -12.32 -9.56 17.33
N HIS A 319 -11.07 -9.31 17.73
CA HIS A 319 -10.02 -8.82 16.84
C HIS A 319 -9.43 -10.02 16.07
N ILE A 320 -9.41 -9.93 14.74
CA ILE A 320 -8.98 -11.00 13.83
C ILE A 320 -7.81 -10.46 12.99
N PRO A 321 -6.55 -10.79 13.32
CA PRO A 321 -5.40 -10.39 12.53
C PRO A 321 -5.43 -10.99 11.12
N ARG A 322 -5.24 -10.16 10.09
CA ARG A 322 -5.17 -10.59 8.69
C ARG A 322 -3.99 -9.99 7.97
N LEU A 323 -3.46 -10.74 7.02
CA LEU A 323 -2.52 -10.26 6.02
C LEU A 323 -3.19 -10.23 4.64
N LEU A 324 -3.46 -9.03 4.14
CA LEU A 324 -4.06 -8.78 2.84
C LEU A 324 -2.96 -8.71 1.76
N VAL A 325 -2.64 -9.83 1.12
CA VAL A 325 -1.63 -9.86 0.04
C VAL A 325 -2.22 -9.36 -1.28
N PHE A 326 -1.50 -8.49 -1.98
CA PHE A 326 -1.98 -7.82 -3.20
C PHE A 326 -1.00 -7.82 -4.38
N ASP A 327 0.29 -8.10 -4.18
CA ASP A 327 1.26 -8.28 -5.27
C ASP A 327 2.30 -9.38 -4.94
N LEU A 328 3.02 -9.84 -5.95
CA LEU A 328 4.05 -10.89 -5.91
C LEU A 328 5.28 -10.42 -6.67
N LEU A 329 6.39 -10.26 -5.96
CA LEU A 329 7.66 -9.78 -6.52
C LEU A 329 8.52 -10.95 -7.00
N VAL A 330 8.58 -12.02 -6.20
CA VAL A 330 9.45 -13.19 -6.45
C VAL A 330 8.70 -14.46 -6.06
N LEU A 331 8.80 -15.52 -6.86
CA LEU A 331 8.22 -16.83 -6.58
C LEU A 331 9.28 -17.90 -6.81
N ASP A 332 9.65 -18.62 -5.75
CA ASP A 332 10.65 -19.71 -5.78
C ASP A 332 11.93 -19.34 -6.55
N SER A 333 12.55 -18.23 -6.13
CA SER A 333 13.69 -17.55 -6.79
C SER A 333 13.43 -16.94 -8.18
N GLU A 334 12.27 -17.15 -8.83
CA GLU A 334 11.92 -16.42 -10.06
C GLU A 334 11.48 -15.00 -9.72
N ASN A 335 12.32 -14.00 -10.03
CA ASN A 335 11.89 -12.59 -9.99
C ASN A 335 10.85 -12.31 -11.09
N VAL A 336 9.64 -11.98 -10.67
CA VAL A 336 8.48 -11.72 -11.54
C VAL A 336 8.08 -10.25 -11.61
N MET A 337 8.83 -9.33 -10.98
CA MET A 337 8.56 -7.88 -10.96
C MET A 337 8.45 -7.29 -12.37
N HIS A 338 9.23 -7.81 -13.32
CA HIS A 338 9.18 -7.41 -14.74
C HIS A 338 7.88 -7.77 -15.47
N ARG A 339 7.03 -8.64 -14.90
CA ARG A 339 5.77 -9.08 -15.51
C ARG A 339 4.64 -8.09 -15.16
N PRO A 340 3.61 -7.92 -16.02
CA PRO A 340 2.41 -7.13 -15.70
C PRO A 340 1.72 -7.61 -14.42
N LEU A 341 1.04 -6.69 -13.71
CA LEU A 341 0.30 -6.99 -12.48
C LEU A 341 -0.66 -8.17 -12.64
N GLU A 342 -1.37 -8.27 -13.77
CA GLU A 342 -2.30 -9.39 -14.01
C GLU A 342 -1.63 -10.77 -13.90
N LYS A 343 -0.36 -10.86 -14.30
CA LYS A 343 0.44 -12.10 -14.22
C LYS A 343 1.02 -12.32 -12.82
N ARG A 344 1.44 -11.26 -12.12
CA ARG A 344 1.93 -11.33 -10.74
C ARG A 344 0.80 -11.73 -9.78
N TYR A 345 -0.34 -11.05 -9.85
CA TYR A 345 -1.54 -11.35 -9.08
C TYR A 345 -2.14 -12.72 -9.41
N GLY A 346 -2.16 -13.13 -10.69
CA GLY A 346 -2.61 -14.48 -11.07
C GLY A 346 -1.73 -15.60 -10.49
N ARG A 347 -0.41 -15.40 -10.45
CA ARG A 347 0.51 -16.32 -9.76
C ARG A 347 0.33 -16.30 -8.23
N LEU A 348 0.18 -15.12 -7.63
CA LEU A 348 -0.10 -14.96 -6.20
C LEU A 348 -1.35 -15.75 -5.78
N ALA A 349 -2.44 -15.60 -6.55
CA ALA A 349 -3.69 -16.30 -6.30
C ALA A 349 -3.55 -17.82 -6.41
N ASN A 350 -3.02 -18.32 -7.53
CA ASN A 350 -3.07 -19.74 -7.87
C ASN A 350 -1.95 -20.56 -7.25
N PHE A 351 -0.77 -19.98 -7.03
CA PHE A 351 0.41 -20.71 -6.55
C PHE A 351 0.69 -20.48 -5.07
N VAL A 352 0.33 -19.33 -4.49
CA VAL A 352 0.59 -19.06 -3.06
C VAL A 352 -0.70 -19.14 -2.22
N VAL A 353 -1.73 -18.36 -2.56
CA VAL A 353 -2.91 -18.23 -1.71
C VAL A 353 -3.85 -19.44 -1.82
N GLU A 354 -4.01 -20.05 -2.99
CA GLU A 354 -4.86 -21.24 -3.14
C GLU A 354 -4.28 -22.48 -2.43
N PRO A 355 -2.98 -22.82 -2.54
CA PRO A 355 -2.37 -23.92 -1.76
C PRO A 355 -2.42 -23.66 -0.25
N TYR A 356 -2.10 -22.43 0.21
CA TYR A 356 -2.30 -22.03 1.61
C TYR A 356 -3.75 -22.30 2.07
N LYS A 357 -4.77 -21.85 1.32
CA LYS A 357 -6.18 -22.08 1.65
C LYS A 357 -6.59 -23.56 1.65
N LYS A 358 -5.97 -24.41 0.83
CA LYS A 358 -6.20 -25.86 0.83
C LYS A 358 -5.62 -26.50 2.10
N PHE A 359 -4.40 -26.13 2.45
CA PHE A 359 -3.72 -26.58 3.67
C PHE A 359 -4.45 -26.15 4.94
N GLN A 360 -4.88 -24.89 5.04
CA GLN A 360 -5.60 -24.37 6.22
C GLN A 360 -6.89 -25.12 6.57
N LYS A 361 -7.52 -25.80 5.60
CA LYS A 361 -8.70 -26.67 5.83
C LYS A 361 -8.35 -28.01 6.49
N LYS A 362 -7.10 -28.45 6.38
CA LYS A 362 -6.57 -29.70 6.94
C LYS A 362 -5.86 -29.50 8.29
N VAL A 363 -5.35 -28.30 8.55
CA VAL A 363 -4.74 -27.94 9.84
C VAL A 363 -5.76 -28.11 10.97
N PRO A 364 -5.43 -28.81 12.08
CA PRO A 364 -6.29 -28.92 13.26
C PRO A 364 -6.68 -27.57 13.84
N ALA A 365 -7.84 -27.47 14.48
CA ALA A 365 -8.38 -26.18 14.95
C ALA A 365 -7.46 -25.53 16.00
N GLU A 366 -6.84 -26.33 16.86
CA GLU A 366 -5.91 -25.94 17.91
C GLU A 366 -4.62 -25.38 17.33
N VAL A 367 -4.10 -25.99 16.24
CA VAL A 367 -2.90 -25.51 15.54
C VAL A 367 -3.21 -24.23 14.76
N ARG A 368 -4.38 -24.15 14.12
CA ARG A 368 -4.84 -22.94 13.42
C ARG A 368 -5.07 -21.76 14.38
N ALA A 369 -5.53 -22.01 15.61
CA ALA A 369 -5.68 -21.00 16.64
C ALA A 369 -4.35 -20.39 17.14
N ASN A 370 -3.23 -21.12 16.96
CA ASN A 370 -1.88 -20.61 17.26
C ASN A 370 -1.26 -19.82 16.09
N GLN A 371 -1.93 -19.71 14.94
CA GLN A 371 -1.41 -18.92 13.83
C GLN A 371 -1.57 -17.42 14.11
N PRO A 372 -0.56 -16.60 13.78
CA PRO A 372 -0.57 -15.18 14.13
C PRO A 372 -1.55 -14.35 13.29
N PHE A 373 -1.95 -14.82 12.11
CA PHE A 373 -2.92 -14.18 11.23
C PHE A 373 -3.41 -15.09 10.10
N GLU A 374 -4.57 -14.76 9.51
CA GLU A 374 -5.05 -15.37 8.27
C GLU A 374 -4.51 -14.63 7.03
N VAL A 375 -4.01 -15.38 6.03
CA VAL A 375 -3.57 -14.79 4.74
C VAL A 375 -4.73 -14.75 3.75
N VAL A 376 -5.02 -13.56 3.23
CA VAL A 376 -6.14 -13.28 2.33
C VAL A 376 -5.65 -12.56 1.07
N LEU A 377 -6.01 -13.07 -0.11
CA LEU A 377 -5.82 -12.35 -1.37
C LEU A 377 -6.75 -11.13 -1.40
N LYS A 378 -6.17 -9.93 -1.49
CA LYS A 378 -6.93 -8.68 -1.55
C LYS A 378 -7.67 -8.55 -2.88
N LYS A 379 -9.00 -8.36 -2.82
CA LYS A 379 -9.84 -8.27 -4.03
C LYS A 379 -9.53 -6.99 -4.83
N GLN A 380 -9.29 -7.16 -6.13
CA GLN A 380 -9.10 -6.10 -7.10
C GLN A 380 -10.33 -5.98 -8.01
N GLU A 381 -10.66 -4.76 -8.43
CA GLU A 381 -11.63 -4.45 -9.49
C GLU A 381 -10.93 -3.77 -10.67
N LEU A 382 -11.56 -3.74 -11.85
CA LEU A 382 -11.10 -2.87 -12.94
C LEU A 382 -11.30 -1.40 -12.54
N SER A 383 -10.43 -0.49 -12.99
CA SER A 383 -10.46 0.95 -12.62
C SER A 383 -11.76 1.69 -12.91
N TYR A 384 -12.67 1.17 -13.75
CA TYR A 384 -14.02 1.72 -13.93
C TYR A 384 -15.07 1.10 -12.98
N GLY A 385 -14.68 0.21 -12.09
CA GLY A 385 -15.48 -0.41 -11.03
C GLY A 385 -15.51 0.37 -9.71
N ILE A 386 -15.01 1.62 -9.70
CA ILE A 386 -14.95 2.52 -8.54
C ILE A 386 -16.27 2.53 -7.72
N GLU A 387 -17.41 2.62 -8.41
CA GLU A 387 -18.73 2.68 -7.76
C GLU A 387 -19.06 1.40 -6.97
N ALA A 388 -18.62 0.23 -7.46
CA ALA A 388 -18.76 -1.04 -6.77
C ALA A 388 -17.82 -1.14 -5.55
N VAL A 389 -16.61 -0.56 -5.63
CA VAL A 389 -15.74 -0.50 -4.44
C VAL A 389 -16.39 0.32 -3.32
N PHE A 390 -16.92 1.51 -3.63
CA PHE A 390 -17.60 2.34 -2.61
C PHE A 390 -18.90 1.74 -2.08
N ARG A 391 -19.73 1.11 -2.91
CA ARG A 391 -21.06 0.62 -2.49
C ARG A 391 -21.08 -0.83 -2.01
N ASP A 392 -20.27 -1.68 -2.63
CA ASP A 392 -20.33 -3.12 -2.39
C ASP A 392 -19.15 -3.64 -1.56
N HIS A 393 -17.99 -2.97 -1.56
CA HIS A 393 -16.81 -3.44 -0.83
C HIS A 393 -16.61 -2.71 0.50
N VAL A 394 -16.39 -1.39 0.47
CA VAL A 394 -16.07 -0.58 1.67
C VAL A 394 -17.08 -0.78 2.82
N PRO A 395 -18.42 -0.81 2.60
CA PRO A 395 -19.38 -1.00 3.70
C PRO A 395 -19.36 -2.40 4.34
N LYS A 396 -18.69 -3.37 3.71
CA LYS A 396 -18.54 -4.76 4.18
C LYS A 396 -17.16 -5.04 4.80
N LEU A 397 -16.25 -4.06 4.82
CA LEU A 397 -14.95 -4.21 5.46
C LEU A 397 -15.11 -4.29 6.98
N LEU A 398 -14.21 -5.07 7.60
CA LEU A 398 -14.12 -5.24 9.05
C LEU A 398 -12.89 -4.54 9.65
N HIS A 399 -12.01 -3.99 8.80
CA HIS A 399 -10.88 -3.12 9.11
C HIS A 399 -11.14 -1.68 8.62
N GLY A 400 -10.29 -0.74 9.05
CA GLY A 400 -10.36 0.65 8.61
C GLY A 400 -10.05 0.82 7.12
N ASN A 401 -10.65 1.84 6.51
CA ASN A 401 -10.41 2.26 5.12
C ASN A 401 -10.27 3.79 5.07
N ASP A 402 -9.25 4.28 4.38
CA ASP A 402 -8.93 5.71 4.30
C ASP A 402 -8.84 6.24 2.85
N GLY A 403 -9.35 5.48 1.87
CA GLY A 403 -9.35 5.85 0.45
C GLY A 403 -9.34 4.65 -0.51
N LEU A 404 -8.69 4.83 -1.66
CA LEU A 404 -8.55 3.84 -2.73
C LEU A 404 -7.09 3.75 -3.21
N ILE A 405 -6.67 2.57 -3.67
CA ILE A 405 -5.42 2.37 -4.42
C ILE A 405 -5.77 2.01 -5.86
N PHE A 406 -5.16 2.71 -6.81
CA PHE A 406 -5.16 2.36 -8.23
C PHE A 406 -3.77 1.84 -8.62
N THR A 407 -3.70 0.65 -9.20
CA THR A 407 -2.44 0.03 -9.64
C THR A 407 -2.54 -0.28 -11.13
N SER A 408 -1.53 0.10 -11.93
CA SER A 408 -1.51 -0.24 -13.35
C SER A 408 -1.52 -1.76 -13.54
N ALA A 409 -2.42 -2.24 -14.40
CA ALA A 409 -2.51 -3.66 -14.75
C ALA A 409 -1.31 -4.12 -15.61
N GLU A 410 -0.69 -3.18 -16.32
CA GLU A 410 0.29 -3.41 -17.39
C GLU A 410 1.74 -3.15 -16.96
N ALA A 411 1.96 -2.25 -16.00
CA ALA A 411 3.29 -1.85 -15.58
C ALA A 411 4.07 -2.97 -14.85
N PRO A 412 5.41 -3.03 -15.02
CA PRO A 412 6.26 -3.78 -14.12
C PRO A 412 6.21 -3.17 -12.71
N TYR A 413 6.52 -3.98 -11.70
CA TYR A 413 6.62 -3.51 -10.32
C TYR A 413 7.94 -2.75 -10.12
N THR A 414 7.87 -1.50 -9.64
CA THR A 414 9.05 -0.64 -9.46
C THR A 414 9.38 -0.43 -7.97
N PRO A 415 10.60 -0.77 -7.51
CA PRO A 415 11.06 -0.42 -6.16
C PRO A 415 11.14 1.09 -5.94
N GLY A 416 10.73 1.57 -4.75
CA GLY A 416 10.66 2.99 -4.45
C GLY A 416 9.44 3.68 -5.09
N THR A 417 9.51 5.00 -5.33
CA THR A 417 8.35 5.77 -5.83
C THR A 417 7.89 5.31 -7.21
N ASP A 418 6.65 4.85 -7.29
CA ASP A 418 6.06 4.33 -8.53
C ASP A 418 4.90 5.23 -9.00
N PRO A 419 5.03 5.96 -10.12
CA PRO A 419 3.96 6.80 -10.67
C PRO A 419 2.82 5.99 -11.31
N LYS A 420 2.93 4.65 -11.39
CA LYS A 420 1.90 3.72 -11.84
C LYS A 420 1.10 3.10 -10.68
N ILE A 421 1.33 3.57 -9.44
CA ILE A 421 0.51 3.25 -8.28
C ILE A 421 0.04 4.56 -7.64
N LEU A 422 -1.27 4.78 -7.63
CA LEU A 422 -1.89 6.03 -7.21
C LEU A 422 -2.68 5.79 -5.92
N LYS A 423 -2.40 6.55 -4.87
CA LYS A 423 -3.22 6.60 -3.66
C LYS A 423 -4.21 7.75 -3.75
N TRP A 424 -5.50 7.42 -3.75
CA TRP A 424 -6.57 8.40 -3.68
C TRP A 424 -7.12 8.46 -2.25
N LYS A 425 -7.37 9.67 -1.76
CA LYS A 425 -8.11 9.98 -0.54
C LYS A 425 -9.13 11.08 -0.84
N PRO A 426 -10.29 11.12 -0.16
CA PRO A 426 -11.19 12.26 -0.28
C PRO A 426 -10.46 13.56 0.11
N PRO A 427 -10.41 14.58 -0.76
CA PRO A 427 -9.77 15.87 -0.43
C PRO A 427 -10.40 16.54 0.79
N SER A 428 -11.70 16.33 0.93
CA SER A 428 -12.57 16.68 2.06
C SER A 428 -12.20 16.04 3.41
N GLU A 429 -11.35 15.02 3.41
CA GLU A 429 -10.89 14.29 4.60
C GLU A 429 -9.39 14.38 4.83
N ASN A 430 -8.65 15.10 3.98
CA ASN A 430 -7.23 15.32 4.17
C ASN A 430 -7.01 16.31 5.33
N SER A 431 -6.62 15.78 6.48
CA SER A 431 -6.26 16.55 7.66
C SER A 431 -4.78 16.95 7.68
N ILE A 432 -4.47 17.97 8.48
CA ILE A 432 -3.11 18.44 8.75
C ILE A 432 -2.98 18.60 10.27
N ASP A 433 -1.85 18.15 10.83
CA ASP A 433 -1.52 18.45 12.23
C ASP A 433 -0.72 19.77 12.31
N PHE A 434 -1.16 20.73 13.13
CA PHE A 434 -0.43 21.98 13.42
C PHE A 434 -0.24 22.14 14.93
N LEU A 435 0.77 22.90 15.35
CA LEU A 435 0.84 23.37 16.74
C LEU A 435 -0.15 24.54 16.92
N LEU A 436 -1.04 24.45 17.90
CA LEU A 436 -2.01 25.50 18.23
C LEU A 436 -1.35 26.57 19.11
N GLN A 437 -1.49 27.83 18.71
CA GLN A 437 -1.16 28.99 19.54
C GLN A 437 -2.40 29.86 19.79
N LEU A 438 -2.69 30.17 21.05
CA LEU A 438 -3.82 30.98 21.47
C LEU A 438 -3.41 32.45 21.66
N LYS A 439 -3.87 33.31 20.77
CA LYS A 439 -3.61 34.75 20.84
C LYS A 439 -4.82 35.50 21.37
N PHE A 440 -4.83 35.74 22.68
CA PHE A 440 -5.88 36.48 23.37
C PHE A 440 -5.89 37.97 23.00
N PRO A 441 -7.06 38.62 22.92
CA PRO A 441 -7.16 40.06 22.74
C PRO A 441 -6.68 40.80 24.00
N ALA A 442 -6.35 42.09 23.86
CA ALA A 442 -6.00 42.92 25.01
C ALA A 442 -7.25 43.28 25.84
N ARG A 443 -7.09 43.40 27.16
CA ARG A 443 -8.17 43.84 28.06
C ARG A 443 -8.56 45.30 27.82
N THR A 444 -9.83 45.62 28.05
CA THR A 444 -10.34 47.00 27.90
C THR A 444 -9.87 47.96 29.00
N ASP A 445 -9.56 47.45 30.20
CA ASP A 445 -9.04 48.22 31.34
C ASP A 445 -7.50 48.32 31.34
N HIS A 446 -6.83 47.26 30.88
CA HIS A 446 -5.38 47.15 30.82
C HIS A 446 -4.90 46.72 29.41
N PRO A 447 -4.75 47.64 28.44
CA PRO A 447 -4.46 47.31 27.04
C PRO A 447 -3.11 46.63 26.75
N ASN A 448 -2.22 46.52 27.74
CA ASN A 448 -0.95 45.80 27.64
C ASN A 448 -1.05 44.36 28.21
N GLU A 449 -2.21 43.96 28.73
CA GLU A 449 -2.45 42.65 29.33
C GLU A 449 -3.49 41.87 28.50
N PRO A 450 -3.30 40.55 28.29
CA PRO A 450 -4.27 39.71 27.59
C PRO A 450 -5.53 39.48 28.43
N ASP A 451 -6.68 39.44 27.77
CA ASP A 451 -7.94 38.99 28.35
C ASP A 451 -8.11 37.48 28.15
N PHE A 452 -7.69 36.70 29.14
CA PHE A 452 -7.81 35.24 29.14
C PHE A 452 -9.27 34.71 29.24
N LEU A 453 -10.26 35.58 29.48
CA LEU A 453 -11.68 35.19 29.51
C LEU A 453 -12.36 35.39 28.14
N ALA A 454 -11.84 36.33 27.36
CA ALA A 454 -12.25 36.57 25.98
C ALA A 454 -11.80 35.43 25.04
N LYS A 455 -12.51 35.27 23.93
CA LYS A 455 -12.17 34.28 22.90
C LYS A 455 -10.88 34.67 22.17
N PRO A 456 -9.84 33.81 22.15
CA PRO A 456 -8.59 34.10 21.45
C PRO A 456 -8.75 33.93 19.93
N MET A 457 -7.75 34.41 19.17
CA MET A 457 -7.46 33.85 17.85
C MET A 457 -6.75 32.50 18.02
N PHE A 458 -7.22 31.48 17.31
CA PHE A 458 -6.65 30.13 17.31
C PHE A 458 -5.69 30.01 16.13
N MET A 459 -4.41 30.32 16.35
CA MET A 459 -3.37 30.34 15.32
C MET A 459 -2.81 28.93 15.09
N LEU A 460 -2.71 28.54 13.82
CA LEU A 460 -2.11 27.29 13.37
C LEU A 460 -0.64 27.55 13.01
N MET A 461 0.26 26.86 13.70
CA MET A 461 1.70 27.03 13.55
C MET A 461 2.31 25.79 12.86
N MET A 462 3.03 26.02 11.77
CA MET A 462 3.64 25.00 10.91
C MET A 462 5.12 24.80 11.25
N ASN A 463 5.50 23.54 11.44
CA ASN A 463 6.84 23.12 11.79
C ASN A 463 7.83 23.34 10.61
N HIS A 464 8.89 24.10 10.85
CA HIS A 464 9.99 24.35 9.91
C HIS A 464 11.31 23.70 10.36
N GLY A 465 11.29 22.78 11.32
CA GLY A 465 12.46 22.08 11.84
C GLY A 465 13.31 23.01 12.70
N HIS A 466 14.60 23.15 12.38
CA HIS A 466 15.53 24.01 13.14
C HIS A 466 15.16 25.51 13.12
N GLU A 467 14.33 25.96 12.17
CA GLU A 467 13.76 27.32 12.14
C GLU A 467 12.66 27.52 13.20
N GLY A 468 12.16 26.45 13.82
CA GLY A 468 11.04 26.47 14.76
C GLY A 468 9.67 26.39 14.08
N ASN A 469 8.65 26.94 14.75
CA ASN A 469 7.27 26.96 14.24
C ASN A 469 6.93 28.35 13.68
N HIS A 470 6.47 28.40 12.43
CA HIS A 470 6.01 29.64 11.78
C HIS A 470 4.49 29.67 11.68
N TYR A 471 3.91 30.87 11.75
CA TYR A 471 2.48 31.05 11.49
C TYR A 471 2.10 30.57 10.08
N PHE A 472 1.03 29.77 10.00
CA PHE A 472 0.45 29.31 8.75
C PHE A 472 -0.90 29.97 8.48
N ASP A 473 -1.87 29.78 9.37
CA ASP A 473 -3.26 30.26 9.22
C ASP A 473 -3.98 30.33 10.58
N ILE A 474 -5.29 30.58 10.59
CA ILE A 474 -6.16 30.47 11.77
C ILE A 474 -7.22 29.38 11.61
N MET A 475 -7.63 28.75 12.72
CA MET A 475 -8.81 27.88 12.75
C MET A 475 -10.03 28.57 13.36
N GLU A 476 -11.22 28.17 12.92
CA GLU A 476 -12.48 28.62 13.49
C GLU A 476 -12.95 27.61 14.55
N VAL A 477 -13.03 28.08 15.80
CA VAL A 477 -13.67 27.35 16.91
C VAL A 477 -15.04 27.97 17.16
N PRO A 478 -16.14 27.22 17.22
CA PRO A 478 -17.46 27.74 17.61
C PRO A 478 -17.46 28.38 19.01
N ASP A 479 -18.36 29.32 19.27
CA ASP A 479 -18.44 29.99 20.59
C ASP A 479 -18.75 28.98 21.70
N ASP A 480 -19.71 28.08 21.50
CA ASP A 480 -20.07 27.03 22.46
C ASP A 480 -18.87 26.13 22.80
N THR A 481 -18.11 25.70 21.78
CA THR A 481 -16.89 24.89 21.96
C THR A 481 -15.80 25.65 22.72
N TRP A 482 -15.66 26.96 22.51
CA TRP A 482 -14.73 27.78 23.30
C TRP A 482 -15.17 27.90 24.77
N GLU A 483 -16.46 28.07 25.05
CA GLU A 483 -16.96 28.11 26.42
C GLU A 483 -16.78 26.74 27.13
N GLU A 484 -16.99 25.62 26.42
CA GLU A 484 -16.69 24.26 26.91
C GLU A 484 -15.20 24.09 27.24
N TRP A 485 -14.31 24.48 26.31
CA TRP A 485 -12.86 24.42 26.51
C TRP A 485 -12.45 25.26 27.71
N LYS A 486 -12.84 26.54 27.76
CA LYS A 486 -12.56 27.44 28.89
C LYS A 486 -13.11 26.92 30.22
N ALA A 487 -14.28 26.27 30.23
CA ALA A 487 -14.86 25.67 31.44
C ALA A 487 -14.12 24.41 31.92
N SER A 488 -13.42 23.68 31.05
CA SER A 488 -12.64 22.49 31.42
C SER A 488 -11.43 22.83 32.32
N GLY A 489 -10.86 24.03 32.18
CA GLY A 489 -9.61 24.43 32.82
C GLY A 489 -8.36 23.73 32.28
N GLU A 490 -8.45 23.01 31.17
CA GLU A 490 -7.34 22.36 30.49
C GLU A 490 -6.47 23.36 29.71
N GLN A 491 -5.18 23.08 29.59
CA GLN A 491 -4.26 23.85 28.75
C GLN A 491 -4.42 23.42 27.28
N PHE A 492 -4.78 24.35 26.41
CA PHE A 492 -4.92 24.11 24.96
C PHE A 492 -3.84 24.80 24.11
N ASP A 493 -3.20 25.83 24.65
CA ASP A 493 -2.07 26.51 24.02
C ASP A 493 -0.81 25.61 24.02
N ASP A 494 -0.01 25.71 22.95
CA ASP A 494 1.15 24.85 22.65
C ASP A 494 0.83 23.33 22.55
N ARG A 495 -0.40 22.95 22.13
CA ARG A 495 -0.74 21.56 21.80
C ARG A 495 -0.90 21.33 20.30
N VAL A 496 -0.60 20.12 19.85
CA VAL A 496 -0.82 19.74 18.44
C VAL A 496 -2.32 19.46 18.21
N VAL A 497 -2.88 20.08 17.19
CA VAL A 497 -4.26 19.90 16.74
C VAL A 497 -4.30 19.33 15.33
N GLU A 498 -5.18 18.36 15.11
CA GLU A 498 -5.55 17.89 13.79
C GLU A 498 -6.71 18.76 13.28
N VAL A 499 -6.57 19.32 12.07
CA VAL A 499 -7.58 20.16 11.42
C VAL A 499 -7.87 19.68 10.01
N VAL A 500 -9.07 19.98 9.51
CA VAL A 500 -9.50 19.74 8.12
C VAL A 500 -10.02 21.04 7.50
N TRP A 501 -9.92 21.19 6.18
CA TRP A 501 -10.41 22.38 5.49
C TRP A 501 -11.93 22.30 5.24
N ASP A 502 -12.69 23.26 5.78
CA ASP A 502 -14.12 23.44 5.52
C ASP A 502 -14.31 24.36 4.32
N TRP A 503 -14.66 23.80 3.15
CA TRP A 503 -14.89 24.57 1.93
C TRP A 503 -16.14 25.45 1.99
N SER A 504 -17.14 25.10 2.82
CA SER A 504 -18.38 25.88 2.95
C SER A 504 -18.15 27.19 3.71
N ARG A 505 -17.27 27.19 4.71
CA ARG A 505 -16.85 28.35 5.50
C ARG A 505 -15.57 29.00 5.00
N SER A 506 -14.78 28.28 4.19
CA SER A 506 -13.41 28.65 3.80
C SER A 506 -12.50 28.90 5.02
N THR A 507 -12.48 27.93 5.94
CA THR A 507 -11.74 27.99 7.20
C THR A 507 -11.21 26.62 7.61
N TRP A 508 -10.22 26.59 8.51
CA TRP A 508 -9.80 25.34 9.16
C TRP A 508 -10.76 24.98 10.29
N LYS A 509 -11.26 23.75 10.24
CA LYS A 509 -12.11 23.15 11.26
C LYS A 509 -11.29 22.21 12.14
N PHE A 510 -11.38 22.39 13.45
CA PHE A 510 -10.83 21.46 14.44
C PHE A 510 -11.43 20.05 14.31
N MET A 511 -10.56 19.03 14.34
CA MET A 511 -10.94 17.62 14.42
C MET A 511 -10.73 17.07 15.83
N ARG A 512 -9.49 17.12 16.33
CA ARG A 512 -9.09 16.61 17.65
C ARG A 512 -7.72 17.15 18.08
N PHE A 513 -7.37 16.98 19.35
CA PHE A 513 -5.99 17.10 19.82
C PHE A 513 -5.17 15.85 19.45
N ARG A 514 -3.87 16.05 19.27
CA ARG A 514 -2.87 15.02 18.93
C ARG A 514 -1.86 14.92 20.05
N ASP A 515 -2.31 14.45 21.21
CA ASP A 515 -1.46 14.28 22.39
C ASP A 515 -0.40 13.16 22.21
N ASP A 516 -0.47 12.42 21.10
CA ASP A 516 0.60 11.55 20.57
C ASP A 516 1.78 12.32 19.95
N LYS A 517 1.69 13.65 19.80
CA LYS A 517 2.66 14.48 19.09
C LYS A 517 3.06 15.73 19.87
N TYR A 518 4.36 16.03 19.82
CA TYR A 518 4.95 17.28 20.32
C TYR A 518 5.05 18.37 19.25
N GLU A 519 5.01 17.99 17.96
CA GLU A 519 5.17 18.91 16.84
C GLU A 519 4.09 18.70 15.77
N GLY A 520 3.69 19.79 15.10
CA GLY A 520 2.88 19.73 13.89
C GLY A 520 3.64 19.16 12.69
N ASN A 521 2.94 18.96 11.58
CA ASN A 521 3.52 18.48 10.33
C ASN A 521 4.57 19.46 9.78
N TYR A 522 5.67 18.90 9.27
CA TYR A 522 6.75 19.68 8.67
C TYR A 522 6.33 20.35 7.35
N LYS A 523 6.93 21.51 7.03
CA LYS A 523 6.55 22.40 5.92
C LYS A 523 6.34 21.71 4.56
N THR A 524 7.14 20.70 4.21
CA THR A 524 6.98 19.95 2.96
C THR A 524 5.77 19.02 2.96
N VAL A 525 5.44 18.40 4.10
CA VAL A 525 4.25 17.56 4.29
C VAL A 525 3.00 18.43 4.19
N VAL A 526 2.94 19.55 4.92
CA VAL A 526 1.82 20.52 4.82
C VAL A 526 1.64 20.97 3.37
N THR A 527 2.72 21.38 2.69
CA THR A 527 2.66 21.79 1.27
C THR A 527 2.12 20.69 0.36
N SER A 528 2.47 19.43 0.61
CA SER A 528 1.95 18.28 -0.14
C SER A 528 0.45 18.07 0.11
N ILE A 529 0.00 18.18 1.36
CA ILE A 529 -1.41 17.97 1.72
C ILE A 529 -2.28 19.12 1.17
N ILE A 530 -1.80 20.38 1.27
CA ILE A 530 -2.48 21.55 0.68
C ILE A 530 -2.67 21.38 -0.84
N LYS A 531 -1.66 20.89 -1.56
CA LYS A 531 -1.81 20.56 -2.99
C LYS A 531 -2.88 19.48 -3.22
N SER A 532 -2.93 18.44 -2.38
CA SER A 532 -3.96 17.39 -2.44
C SER A 532 -5.36 17.89 -2.08
N ILE A 533 -5.50 18.89 -1.21
CA ILE A 533 -6.79 19.57 -0.93
C ILE A 533 -7.22 20.42 -2.14
N GLN A 534 -6.29 21.21 -2.71
CA GLN A 534 -6.59 22.15 -3.81
C GLN A 534 -6.86 21.49 -5.17
N HIS A 535 -6.13 20.41 -5.50
CA HIS A 535 -6.13 19.74 -6.80
C HIS A 535 -6.66 18.30 -6.76
N GLY A 536 -7.10 17.85 -5.59
CA GLY A 536 -7.70 16.52 -5.43
C GLY A 536 -9.07 16.40 -6.11
N VAL A 537 -9.58 15.16 -6.10
CA VAL A 537 -10.81 14.77 -6.78
C VAL A 537 -11.75 14.15 -5.73
N GLU A 538 -12.95 14.68 -5.54
CA GLU A 538 -13.94 14.11 -4.62
C GLU A 538 -14.52 12.77 -5.13
N ALA A 539 -15.10 11.96 -4.25
CA ALA A 539 -15.62 10.63 -4.59
C ALA A 539 -16.67 10.68 -5.70
N GLU A 540 -17.55 11.67 -5.69
CA GLU A 540 -18.57 11.94 -6.69
C GLU A 540 -17.97 12.20 -8.08
N GLN A 541 -16.86 12.95 -8.15
CA GLN A 541 -16.17 13.23 -9.41
C GLN A 541 -15.51 11.96 -9.95
N LEU A 542 -14.88 11.18 -9.07
CA LEU A 542 -14.21 9.93 -9.41
C LEU A 542 -15.19 8.88 -9.94
N VAL A 543 -16.36 8.74 -9.29
CA VAL A 543 -17.46 7.86 -9.75
C VAL A 543 -18.06 8.34 -11.07
N ALA A 544 -18.33 9.64 -11.22
CA ALA A 544 -18.84 10.20 -12.48
C ALA A 544 -17.86 9.99 -13.64
N HIS A 545 -16.55 9.95 -13.38
CA HIS A 545 -15.52 9.74 -14.40
C HIS A 545 -15.41 8.28 -14.88
N ALA A 546 -15.90 7.31 -14.09
CA ALA A 546 -15.80 5.88 -14.38
C ALA A 546 -16.38 5.48 -15.75
N GLY A 547 -17.40 6.19 -16.23
CA GLY A 547 -17.98 5.99 -17.56
C GLY A 547 -17.01 6.28 -18.71
N PHE A 548 -16.17 7.31 -18.59
CA PHE A 548 -15.14 7.66 -19.58
C PHE A 548 -14.01 6.62 -19.57
N ILE A 549 -13.52 6.26 -18.39
CA ILE A 549 -12.53 5.18 -18.18
C ILE A 549 -13.01 3.88 -18.83
N ARG A 550 -14.26 3.46 -18.58
CA ARG A 550 -14.85 2.24 -19.18
C ARG A 550 -14.90 2.29 -20.70
N LYS A 551 -15.25 3.46 -21.27
CA LYS A 551 -15.32 3.66 -22.73
C LYS A 551 -13.93 3.57 -23.36
N ALA A 552 -12.93 4.21 -22.76
CA ALA A 552 -11.56 4.20 -23.24
C ALA A 552 -10.92 2.80 -23.12
N TRP A 553 -11.11 2.12 -22.00
CA TRP A 553 -10.70 0.73 -21.79
C TRP A 553 -11.27 -0.20 -22.86
N LYS A 554 -12.59 -0.16 -23.11
CA LYS A 554 -13.23 -0.96 -24.17
C LYS A 554 -12.66 -0.65 -25.56
N ALA A 555 -12.32 0.62 -25.85
CA ALA A 555 -11.71 0.99 -27.12
C ALA A 555 -10.30 0.39 -27.28
N ARG A 556 -9.45 0.44 -26.24
CA ARG A 556 -8.13 -0.22 -26.25
C ARG A 556 -8.24 -1.72 -26.45
N GLN A 557 -9.14 -2.38 -25.73
CA GLN A 557 -9.33 -3.83 -25.82
C GLN A 557 -9.81 -4.26 -27.21
N ALA A 558 -10.70 -3.49 -27.84
CA ALA A 558 -11.09 -3.71 -29.24
C ALA A 558 -9.91 -3.52 -30.23
N GLN A 559 -9.07 -2.51 -30.03
CA GLN A 559 -7.87 -2.28 -30.85
C GLN A 559 -6.84 -3.41 -30.70
N ARG A 560 -6.60 -3.89 -29.47
CA ARG A 560 -5.72 -5.03 -29.17
C ARG A 560 -6.21 -6.32 -29.84
N ALA A 561 -7.52 -6.60 -29.76
CA ALA A 561 -8.13 -7.75 -30.41
C ALA A 561 -8.02 -7.69 -31.95
N GLU A 562 -8.19 -6.52 -32.54
CA GLU A 562 -8.03 -6.31 -33.99
C GLU A 562 -6.56 -6.46 -34.43
N LEU A 563 -5.61 -5.95 -33.66
CA LEU A 563 -4.18 -6.13 -33.93
C LEU A 563 -3.79 -7.61 -33.87
N ALA A 564 -4.18 -8.32 -32.81
CA ALA A 564 -3.91 -9.75 -32.65
C ALA A 564 -4.52 -10.59 -33.79
N LYS A 565 -5.72 -10.25 -34.28
CA LYS A 565 -6.33 -10.88 -35.47
C LYS A 565 -5.49 -10.66 -36.72
N ARG A 566 -4.99 -9.44 -36.96
CA ARG A 566 -4.13 -9.12 -38.11
C ARG A 566 -2.80 -9.84 -38.06
N GLU A 567 -2.17 -9.92 -36.89
CA GLU A 567 -0.92 -10.65 -36.67
C GLU A 567 -1.11 -12.15 -36.89
N ALA A 568 -2.18 -12.74 -36.35
CA ALA A 568 -2.52 -14.15 -36.57
C ALA A 568 -2.81 -14.46 -38.05
N ALA A 569 -3.48 -13.55 -38.79
CA ALA A 569 -3.72 -13.70 -40.21
C ALA A 569 -2.43 -13.60 -41.04
N ALA A 570 -1.55 -12.64 -40.72
CA ALA A 570 -0.25 -12.48 -41.37
C ALA A 570 0.66 -13.70 -41.15
N GLU A 571 0.64 -14.28 -39.94
CA GLU A 571 1.40 -15.48 -39.61
C GLU A 571 0.87 -16.74 -40.32
N ARG A 572 -0.45 -16.89 -40.49
CA ARG A 572 -1.02 -17.95 -41.35
C ARG A 572 -0.57 -17.80 -42.81
N ALA A 573 -0.67 -16.60 -43.38
CA ALA A 573 -0.26 -16.33 -44.75
C ALA A 573 1.24 -16.61 -45.00
N ARG A 574 2.11 -16.35 -44.01
CA ARG A 574 3.54 -16.71 -44.08
C ARG A 574 3.76 -18.22 -44.13
N ARG A 575 3.02 -18.99 -43.33
CA ARG A 575 3.13 -20.46 -43.29
C ARG A 575 2.65 -21.10 -44.59
N GLU A 576 1.54 -20.61 -45.14
CA GLU A 576 0.97 -21.07 -46.42
C GLU A 576 1.88 -20.68 -47.60
N GLY A 577 2.44 -19.46 -47.60
CA GLY A 577 3.40 -19.01 -48.61
C GLY A 577 4.75 -19.74 -48.57
N GLY A 578 5.22 -20.12 -47.37
CA GLY A 578 6.48 -20.87 -47.19
C GLY A 578 6.43 -22.31 -47.71
N SER A 579 5.26 -22.94 -47.78
CA SER A 579 5.08 -24.30 -48.29
C SER A 579 5.14 -24.44 -49.82
N GLY A 580 5.09 -23.33 -50.58
CA GLY A 580 5.09 -23.36 -52.05
C GLY A 580 6.45 -23.47 -52.73
N ALA A 581 7.56 -23.25 -52.01
CA ALA A 581 8.88 -23.04 -52.62
C ALA A 581 9.78 -24.28 -52.75
N ASN A 582 9.53 -25.36 -52.01
CA ASN A 582 10.40 -26.55 -51.97
C ASN A 582 9.90 -27.75 -52.80
N GLY A 583 8.85 -27.58 -53.63
CA GLY A 583 8.22 -28.67 -54.38
C GLY A 583 8.70 -28.88 -55.82
N ALA A 584 9.67 -28.11 -56.33
CA ALA A 584 9.90 -27.96 -57.77
C ALA A 584 11.38 -28.04 -58.22
N TYR A 585 12.21 -28.91 -57.60
CA TYR A 585 13.61 -29.11 -58.03
C TYR A 585 14.11 -30.58 -58.03
N GLU A 586 13.22 -31.57 -58.13
CA GLU A 586 13.62 -32.98 -58.37
C GLU A 586 12.81 -33.65 -59.48
N GLN A 587 13.01 -33.22 -60.73
CA GLN A 587 12.84 -34.09 -61.90
C GLN A 587 13.49 -33.50 -63.16
N GLY A 588 14.47 -34.21 -63.73
CA GLY A 588 14.93 -33.99 -65.09
C GLY A 588 16.40 -33.58 -65.26
N GLN A 589 17.32 -34.54 -65.15
CA GLN A 589 18.41 -34.69 -66.12
C GLN A 589 19.11 -36.06 -65.98
N GLN A 590 18.78 -36.97 -66.90
CA GLN A 590 19.65 -38.08 -67.30
C GLN A 590 19.96 -37.94 -68.79
N GLN A 591 21.21 -38.25 -69.16
CA GLN A 591 21.71 -38.49 -70.52
C GLN A 591 21.69 -37.35 -71.56
N ALA A 592 22.87 -36.78 -71.81
CA ALA A 592 23.47 -36.74 -73.15
C ALA A 592 25.00 -36.63 -73.02
N VAL A 593 25.74 -37.03 -74.07
CA VAL A 593 27.18 -37.37 -74.03
C VAL A 593 27.94 -36.69 -75.19
N GLN A 594 29.26 -36.52 -75.02
CA GLN A 594 30.30 -36.16 -76.03
C GLN A 594 30.42 -34.69 -76.49
N GLY A 595 31.67 -34.22 -76.54
CA GLY A 595 32.09 -32.94 -77.13
C GLY A 595 33.47 -32.49 -76.61
N SER A 596 34.53 -32.72 -77.39
CA SER A 596 35.93 -32.57 -76.96
C SER A 596 36.60 -31.24 -77.33
N GLY A 597 37.44 -30.71 -76.42
CA GLY A 597 38.71 -30.04 -76.76
C GLY A 597 38.79 -28.51 -76.63
N GLY A 598 39.95 -28.02 -76.19
CA GLY A 598 40.35 -26.61 -76.32
C GLY A 598 41.02 -26.01 -75.08
N TYR A 599 42.31 -25.68 -75.16
CA TYR A 599 43.08 -25.00 -74.11
C TYR A 599 42.78 -23.49 -74.06
N GLY A 600 42.89 -22.90 -72.85
CA GLY A 600 43.56 -21.60 -72.69
C GLY A 600 42.87 -20.50 -71.87
N GLY A 601 43.59 -19.98 -70.87
CA GLY A 601 43.62 -18.52 -70.63
C GLY A 601 42.99 -17.96 -69.35
N ALA A 602 43.87 -17.62 -68.40
CA ALA A 602 43.80 -16.46 -67.48
C ALA A 602 42.65 -16.35 -66.44
N ALA A 603 43.07 -16.18 -65.18
CA ALA A 603 42.20 -15.83 -64.06
C ALA A 603 41.68 -14.38 -64.16
N ARG A 604 40.47 -14.14 -63.60
CA ARG A 604 39.99 -12.81 -63.18
C ARG A 604 39.38 -12.90 -61.76
N PRO A 605 39.56 -11.86 -60.93
CA PRO A 605 39.19 -11.90 -59.51
C PRO A 605 37.70 -11.62 -59.25
N LEU A 606 37.29 -11.94 -58.02
CA LEU A 606 35.97 -11.69 -57.44
C LEU A 606 35.62 -10.20 -57.33
N PRO A 607 34.34 -9.81 -57.42
CA PRO A 607 33.89 -8.44 -57.12
C PRO A 607 33.83 -8.16 -55.60
N PRO A 608 34.10 -6.92 -55.16
CA PRO A 608 34.00 -6.50 -53.75
C PRO A 608 32.55 -6.18 -53.32
N PRO A 609 32.25 -6.16 -52.00
CA PRO A 609 30.93 -5.82 -51.47
C PRO A 609 30.60 -4.32 -51.58
N PRO A 610 29.31 -3.93 -51.57
CA PRO A 610 28.88 -2.54 -51.75
C PRO A 610 29.18 -1.66 -50.52
N SER A 611 29.65 -0.44 -50.77
CA SER A 611 29.92 0.58 -49.75
C SER A 611 28.67 1.42 -49.45
N HIS A 612 28.44 1.69 -48.16
CA HIS A 612 27.46 2.70 -47.74
C HIS A 612 27.95 4.11 -48.08
N ALA A 613 27.17 4.85 -48.87
CA ALA A 613 27.33 6.29 -49.06
C ALA A 613 26.31 7.04 -48.17
N GLY A 614 26.78 8.04 -47.42
CA GLY A 614 25.93 8.84 -46.54
C GLY A 614 25.02 9.80 -47.31
N GLY A 615 23.76 9.91 -46.88
CA GLY A 615 22.84 10.95 -47.33
C GLY A 615 23.02 12.26 -46.54
N PRO A 616 22.66 13.43 -47.11
CA PRO A 616 22.77 14.72 -46.43
C PRO A 616 21.67 14.95 -45.37
N PRO A 617 21.90 15.79 -44.35
CA PRO A 617 20.92 16.10 -43.33
C PRO A 617 19.82 17.06 -43.83
N PRO A 618 18.61 17.03 -43.22
CA PRO A 618 17.49 17.93 -43.56
C PRO A 618 17.70 19.37 -43.03
N PRO A 619 17.02 20.37 -43.61
CA PRO A 619 17.24 21.78 -43.28
C PRO A 619 16.53 22.24 -42.00
N ALA A 620 17.15 23.19 -41.30
CA ALA A 620 16.57 23.87 -40.14
C ALA A 620 15.51 24.90 -40.57
N SER A 621 14.37 24.94 -39.85
CA SER A 621 13.38 26.03 -39.93
C SER A 621 13.29 26.74 -38.58
N ALA A 622 13.22 28.06 -38.63
CA ALA A 622 13.24 28.92 -37.45
C ALA A 622 11.83 29.19 -36.88
N MET A 623 11.73 29.29 -35.56
CA MET A 623 10.68 30.07 -34.91
C MET A 623 11.25 30.91 -33.76
N MET A 624 11.15 32.22 -33.97
CA MET A 624 10.76 33.28 -33.02
C MET A 624 11.06 33.08 -31.53
N GLY A 625 11.93 33.95 -31.00
CA GLY A 625 11.92 34.28 -29.58
C GLY A 625 10.85 35.33 -29.24
N LEU A 626 10.34 35.26 -28.01
CA LEU A 626 9.63 36.34 -27.33
C LEU A 626 10.25 36.52 -25.93
N LYS A 627 10.12 37.73 -25.39
CA LYS A 627 11.05 38.27 -24.38
C LYS A 627 10.66 37.92 -22.95
N ARG A 628 11.68 37.98 -22.08
CA ARG A 628 11.56 38.15 -20.62
C ARG A 628 10.85 39.46 -20.29
#